data_AF-A0A1V5W409-F1
#
_entry.id   AF-A0A1V5W409-F1
#
_cell.length_a   1.000
_cell.length_b   1.000
_cell.length_c   1.000
_cell.angle_alpha   90.00
_cell.angle_beta   90.00
_cell.angle_gamma   90.00
#
_symmetry.space_group_name_H-M   'P 1'
#
loop_
_entity.id
_entity.type
_entity.pdbx_description
1 polymer ?
#
loop_
_entity_poly.entity_id
_entity_poly.type
_entity_poly.pdbx_seq_one_letter_code
_entity_poly.pdbx_strand_id
1 'polypeptide(L)'
;MKVNLYKYLIFSGLLLFTACSKTPESILSPSIKIQLDKATGSYILLFTAGIKNENDSVVFSNFNGKVKIIDNNKRQIISIPFELPVILPFETGIIKNTVTLSESEANEISKFLNIDLNLLNPESEEGTKFLDDSNVSLEIKGFEKEDIIKFLKKKVK
;
A
#
# COMPACT_ATOMS: atom_id res chain seq x y z
N MET A 1 22.91 13.85 62.37
CA MET A 1 22.66 12.84 61.31
C MET A 1 21.85 13.52 60.21
N LYS A 2 22.50 14.08 59.18
CA LYS A 2 21.83 14.79 58.08
C LYS A 2 21.54 13.79 56.96
N VAL A 3 20.27 13.41 56.82
CA VAL A 3 19.80 12.54 55.75
C VAL A 3 19.80 13.36 54.45
N ASN A 4 20.74 13.04 53.55
CA ASN A 4 20.84 13.65 52.22
C ASN A 4 19.71 13.13 51.32
N LEU A 5 18.54 13.79 51.39
CA LEU A 5 17.32 13.44 50.66
C LEU A 5 17.30 13.93 49.20
N TYR A 6 18.37 14.57 48.71
CA TYR A 6 18.40 15.21 47.39
C TYR A 6 18.93 14.34 46.24
N LYS A 7 19.39 13.10 46.51
CA LYS A 7 19.99 12.23 45.49
C LYS A 7 19.02 11.32 44.73
N TYR A 8 17.74 11.29 45.09
CA TYR A 8 16.76 10.39 44.45
C TYR A 8 15.77 11.07 43.50
N LEU A 9 15.96 12.36 43.18
CA LEU A 9 14.98 13.16 42.43
C LEU A 9 15.39 13.49 40.98
N ILE A 10 16.33 12.74 40.39
CA ILE A 10 16.80 12.98 39.00
C ILE A 10 16.87 11.67 38.20
N PHE A 11 15.83 10.82 38.30
CA PHE A 11 15.73 9.62 37.46
C PHE A 11 14.28 9.31 37.01
N SER A 12 13.41 10.32 36.92
CA SER A 12 12.01 10.14 36.49
C SER A 12 11.57 11.08 35.35
N GLY A 13 12.48 11.47 34.46
CA GLY A 13 12.20 12.54 33.50
C GLY A 13 12.79 12.33 32.12
N LEU A 14 12.81 11.09 31.60
CA LEU A 14 13.19 10.86 30.20
C LEU A 14 12.38 9.72 29.55
N LEU A 15 11.08 9.66 29.84
CA LEU A 15 10.12 9.06 28.91
C LEU A 15 9.78 10.14 27.88
N LEU A 16 10.76 10.47 27.03
CA LEU A 16 10.51 11.28 25.85
C LEU A 16 9.52 10.48 24.99
N PHE A 17 8.35 11.09 24.77
CA PHE A 17 7.34 10.69 23.81
C PHE A 17 8.00 10.38 22.47
N THR A 18 8.40 9.13 22.25
CA THR A 18 8.54 8.62 20.90
C THR A 18 7.11 8.54 20.39
N ALA A 19 6.64 9.62 19.76
CA ALA A 19 5.47 9.59 18.91
C ALA A 19 5.74 8.48 17.88
N CYS A 20 5.25 7.29 18.18
CA CYS A 20 5.43 6.11 17.36
C CYS A 20 4.59 6.34 16.11
N SER A 21 5.17 7.05 15.14
CA SER A 21 4.50 7.29 13.86
C SER A 21 4.23 5.94 13.21
N LYS A 22 2.95 5.59 13.11
CA LYS A 22 2.50 4.30 12.59
C LYS A 22 2.70 4.29 11.09
N THR A 23 3.65 3.49 10.63
CA THR A 23 3.79 3.22 9.19
C THR A 23 2.57 2.40 8.76
N PRO A 24 1.99 2.64 7.57
CA PRO A 24 0.91 1.78 7.08
C PRO A 24 1.39 0.34 6.98
N GLU A 25 0.64 -0.62 7.52
CA GLU A 25 1.03 -2.05 7.54
C GLU A 25 0.15 -2.91 6.61
N SER A 26 -0.99 -2.36 6.18
CA SER A 26 -1.97 -3.08 5.36
C SER A 26 -2.48 -2.23 4.20
N ILE A 27 -3.13 -2.92 3.27
CA ILE A 27 -3.78 -2.35 2.11
C ILE A 27 -5.29 -2.44 2.34
N LEU A 28 -6.03 -1.43 1.91
CA LEU A 28 -7.48 -1.35 2.02
C LEU A 28 -8.14 -1.73 0.69
N SER A 29 -9.13 -2.59 0.77
CA SER A 29 -10.03 -2.97 -0.34
C SER A 29 -9.29 -3.26 -1.66
N PRO A 30 -8.28 -4.14 -1.67
CA PRO A 30 -7.56 -4.49 -2.89
C PRO A 30 -8.53 -5.12 -3.90
N SER A 31 -8.45 -4.68 -5.15
CA SER A 31 -9.23 -5.24 -6.25
C SER A 31 -8.37 -5.40 -7.49
N ILE A 32 -8.67 -6.45 -8.26
CA ILE A 32 -8.05 -6.69 -9.55
C ILE A 32 -9.08 -6.96 -10.63
N LYS A 33 -8.74 -6.53 -11.84
CA LYS A 33 -9.45 -6.85 -13.06
C LYS A 33 -8.44 -7.27 -14.12
N ILE A 34 -8.65 -8.41 -14.75
CA ILE A 34 -7.91 -8.84 -15.94
C ILE A 34 -8.73 -8.49 -17.17
N GLN A 35 -8.10 -7.92 -18.20
CA GLN A 35 -8.76 -7.62 -19.47
C GLN A 35 -7.77 -7.77 -20.63
N LEU A 36 -8.31 -7.92 -21.84
CA LEU A 36 -7.51 -7.92 -23.06
C LEU A 36 -7.39 -6.48 -23.57
N ASP A 37 -6.16 -6.02 -23.82
CA ASP A 37 -5.94 -4.74 -24.49
C ASP A 37 -6.25 -4.89 -25.98
N LYS A 38 -7.23 -4.11 -26.47
CA LYS A 38 -7.64 -4.12 -27.89
C LYS A 38 -6.53 -3.69 -28.84
N ALA A 39 -5.66 -2.78 -28.41
CA ALA A 39 -4.65 -2.20 -29.29
C ALA A 39 -3.46 -3.14 -29.50
N THR A 40 -3.07 -3.83 -28.43
CA THR A 40 -1.86 -4.67 -28.41
C THR A 40 -2.16 -6.17 -28.44
N GLY A 41 -3.41 -6.57 -28.16
CA GLY A 41 -3.78 -7.97 -27.95
C GLY A 41 -3.19 -8.59 -26.68
N SER A 42 -2.57 -7.78 -25.81
CA SER A 42 -1.93 -8.27 -24.59
C SER A 42 -2.91 -8.33 -23.43
N TYR A 43 -2.71 -9.27 -22.50
CA TYR A 43 -3.46 -9.29 -21.25
C TYR A 43 -2.92 -8.20 -20.32
N ILE A 44 -3.81 -7.43 -19.71
CA ILE A 44 -3.47 -6.41 -18.72
C ILE A 44 -4.22 -6.65 -17.42
N LEU A 45 -3.51 -6.45 -16.31
CA LEU A 45 -4.05 -6.46 -14.96
C LEU A 45 -4.22 -5.02 -14.48
N LEU A 46 -5.44 -4.64 -14.18
CA LEU A 46 -5.75 -3.42 -13.46
C LEU A 46 -5.81 -3.77 -11.97
N PHE A 47 -4.98 -3.11 -11.18
CA PHE A 47 -4.98 -3.24 -9.72
C PHE A 47 -5.38 -1.91 -9.09
N THR A 48 -6.29 -1.97 -8.13
CA THR A 48 -6.65 -0.81 -7.30
C THR A 48 -6.62 -1.18 -5.83
N ALA A 49 -6.06 -0.32 -4.99
CA ALA A 49 -6.17 -0.45 -3.55
C ALA A 49 -5.89 0.86 -2.81
N GLY A 50 -6.23 0.93 -1.52
CA GLY A 50 -5.91 2.07 -0.65
C GLY A 50 -4.76 1.79 0.31
N ILE A 51 -3.96 2.80 0.62
CA ILE A 51 -3.01 2.81 1.75
C ILE A 51 -3.39 3.97 2.66
N LYS A 52 -3.82 3.66 3.87
CA LYS A 52 -4.27 4.68 4.83
C LYS A 52 -3.12 5.18 5.69
N ASN A 53 -3.01 6.49 5.80
CA ASN A 53 -2.20 7.14 6.82
C ASN A 53 -3.03 7.35 8.08
N GLU A 54 -2.71 6.65 9.16
CA GLU A 54 -3.43 6.76 10.44
C GLU A 54 -2.81 7.77 11.39
N ASN A 55 -1.74 8.45 10.99
CA ASN A 55 -1.11 9.48 11.81
C ASN A 55 -1.92 10.78 11.74
N ASP A 56 -1.86 11.54 12.83
CA ASP A 56 -2.55 12.82 13.00
C ASP A 56 -1.75 14.02 12.48
N SER A 57 -0.43 13.88 12.44
CA SER A 57 0.51 14.99 12.23
C SER A 57 1.62 14.65 11.21
N VAL A 58 1.69 13.41 10.74
CA VAL A 58 2.75 12.95 9.82
C VAL A 58 2.22 12.85 8.40
N VAL A 59 2.92 13.52 7.49
CA VAL A 59 2.79 13.35 6.04
C VAL A 59 3.79 12.30 5.58
N PHE A 60 3.34 11.37 4.74
CA PHE A 60 4.23 10.52 3.96
C PHE A 60 4.45 11.12 2.58
N SER A 61 5.70 11.27 2.14
CA SER A 61 6.05 11.69 0.78
C SER A 61 6.90 10.64 0.09
N ASN A 62 6.83 10.59 -1.25
CA ASN A 62 7.58 9.63 -2.08
C ASN A 62 7.36 8.17 -1.62
N PHE A 63 6.13 7.83 -1.23
CA PHE A 63 5.79 6.56 -0.60
C PHE A 63 5.70 5.46 -1.65
N ASN A 64 6.64 4.52 -1.63
CA ASN A 64 6.79 3.52 -2.68
C ASN A 64 7.03 2.11 -2.13
N GLY A 65 6.67 1.13 -2.95
CA GLY A 65 6.72 -0.26 -2.56
C GLY A 65 6.19 -1.20 -3.63
N LYS A 66 5.77 -2.37 -3.18
CA LYS A 66 5.14 -3.40 -3.99
C LYS A 66 3.97 -4.02 -3.24
N VAL A 67 2.89 -4.28 -3.97
CA VAL A 67 1.83 -5.18 -3.51
C VAL A 67 2.07 -6.55 -4.12
N LYS A 68 2.15 -7.58 -3.30
CA LYS A 68 2.22 -8.97 -3.76
C LYS A 68 0.85 -9.59 -3.70
N ILE A 69 0.40 -10.19 -4.79
CA ILE A 69 -0.79 -11.04 -4.80
C ILE A 69 -0.32 -12.47 -4.51
N ILE A 70 -0.92 -13.09 -3.50
CA ILE A 70 -0.56 -14.42 -3.02
C ILE A 70 -1.76 -15.36 -3.10
N ASP A 71 -1.48 -16.59 -3.52
CA ASP A 71 -2.49 -17.66 -3.53
C ASP A 71 -2.77 -18.18 -2.10
N ASN A 72 -3.73 -19.09 -1.99
CA ASN A 72 -4.12 -19.70 -0.72
C ASN A 72 -2.97 -20.54 -0.08
N ASN A 73 -1.97 -20.92 -0.87
CA ASN A 73 -0.76 -21.62 -0.42
C ASN A 73 0.40 -20.66 -0.10
N LYS A 74 0.14 -19.35 -0.01
CA LYS A 74 1.13 -18.29 0.24
C LYS A 74 2.22 -18.18 -0.83
N ARG A 75 1.97 -18.70 -2.02
CA ARG A 75 2.86 -18.51 -3.18
C ARG A 75 2.53 -17.17 -3.84
N GLN A 76 3.57 -16.43 -4.18
CA GLN A 76 3.43 -15.18 -4.92
C GLN A 76 3.02 -15.47 -6.37
N ILE A 77 1.91 -14.88 -6.82
CA ILE A 77 1.46 -14.94 -8.21
C ILE A 77 2.08 -13.77 -8.99
N ILE A 78 1.88 -12.55 -8.50
CA ILE A 78 2.40 -11.34 -9.16
C ILE A 78 2.78 -10.28 -8.12
N SER A 79 3.67 -9.38 -8.52
CA SER A 79 4.07 -8.22 -7.71
C SER A 79 3.83 -6.93 -8.49
N ILE A 80 3.01 -6.05 -7.92
CA ILE A 80 2.60 -4.78 -8.52
C ILE A 80 3.37 -3.67 -7.81
N PRO A 81 4.36 -3.03 -8.47
CA PRO A 81 5.04 -1.88 -7.88
C PRO A 81 4.04 -0.73 -7.73
N PHE A 82 4.26 0.18 -6.79
CA PHE A 82 3.51 1.42 -6.68
C PHE A 82 4.37 2.56 -6.17
N GLU A 83 3.93 3.77 -6.47
CA GLU A 83 4.50 5.01 -5.96
C GLU A 83 3.36 6.01 -5.72
N LEU A 84 3.36 6.63 -4.54
CA LEU A 84 2.40 7.63 -4.12
C LEU A 84 3.18 8.89 -3.74
N PRO A 85 2.92 10.03 -4.39
CA PRO A 85 3.71 11.24 -4.17
C PRO A 85 3.54 11.78 -2.75
N VAL A 86 2.31 11.72 -2.22
CA VAL A 86 1.98 12.20 -0.88
C VAL A 86 0.78 11.46 -0.30
N ILE A 87 0.79 11.24 1.02
CA ILE A 87 -0.37 10.79 1.80
C ILE A 87 -0.43 11.66 3.07
N LEU A 88 -1.43 12.54 3.17
CA LEU A 88 -1.58 13.43 4.33
C LEU A 88 -2.14 12.67 5.55
N PRO A 89 -2.07 13.25 6.76
CA PRO A 89 -2.74 12.72 7.94
C PRO A 89 -4.20 12.34 7.67
N PHE A 90 -4.60 11.17 8.14
CA PHE A 90 -5.95 10.59 7.98
C PHE A 90 -6.43 10.36 6.55
N GLU A 91 -5.60 10.61 5.54
CA GLU A 91 -5.93 10.33 4.15
C GLU A 91 -5.62 8.88 3.75
N THR A 92 -6.21 8.48 2.62
CA THR A 92 -5.89 7.23 1.94
C THR A 92 -5.26 7.54 0.60
N GLY A 93 -4.01 7.15 0.44
CA GLY A 93 -3.35 7.15 -0.86
C GLY A 93 -3.91 6.01 -1.72
N ILE A 94 -4.27 6.30 -2.97
CA ILE A 94 -4.90 5.33 -3.85
C ILE A 94 -3.87 4.78 -4.82
N ILE A 95 -3.56 3.50 -4.69
CA ILE A 95 -2.78 2.76 -5.68
C ILE A 95 -3.71 2.40 -6.82
N LYS A 96 -3.38 2.86 -8.03
CA LYS A 96 -3.99 2.41 -9.28
C LYS A 96 -2.87 2.11 -10.26
N ASN A 97 -2.74 0.86 -10.66
CA ASN A 97 -1.72 0.45 -11.62
C ASN A 97 -2.27 -0.50 -12.67
N THR A 98 -1.68 -0.39 -13.85
CA THR A 98 -1.89 -1.28 -14.99
C THR A 98 -0.61 -2.02 -15.24
N VAL A 99 -0.66 -3.35 -15.23
CA VAL A 99 0.49 -4.22 -15.48
C VAL A 99 0.19 -5.08 -16.70
N THR A 100 1.03 -5.02 -17.72
CA THR A 100 0.96 -5.95 -18.84
C THR A 100 1.47 -7.30 -18.39
N LEU A 101 0.66 -8.34 -18.62
CA LEU A 101 0.96 -9.71 -18.21
C LEU A 101 1.57 -10.48 -19.37
N SER A 102 2.53 -11.34 -19.06
CA SER A 102 2.86 -12.47 -19.93
C SER A 102 1.69 -13.47 -19.99
N GLU A 103 1.68 -14.32 -21.00
CA GLU A 103 0.66 -15.38 -21.13
C GLU A 103 0.66 -16.33 -19.92
N SER A 104 1.84 -16.63 -19.36
CA SER A 104 1.96 -17.44 -18.14
C SER A 104 1.31 -16.77 -16.93
N GLU A 105 1.59 -15.48 -16.71
CA GLU A 105 1.00 -14.71 -15.59
C GLU A 105 -0.51 -14.53 -15.77
N ALA A 106 -0.98 -14.29 -16.99
CA ALA A 106 -2.40 -14.21 -17.31
C ALA A 106 -3.12 -15.51 -16.97
N ASN A 107 -2.52 -16.67 -17.30
CA ASN A 107 -3.06 -17.98 -16.98
C ASN A 107 -3.06 -18.29 -15.47
N GLU A 108 -2.07 -17.82 -14.72
CA GLU A 108 -2.07 -17.98 -13.26
C GLU A 108 -3.12 -17.11 -12.58
N ILE A 109 -3.21 -15.84 -12.99
CA ILE A 109 -4.21 -14.91 -12.48
C ILE A 109 -5.63 -15.37 -12.84
N SER A 110 -5.85 -15.86 -14.06
CA SER A 110 -7.18 -16.34 -14.46
C SER A 110 -7.63 -17.54 -13.63
N LYS A 111 -6.74 -18.50 -13.36
CA LYS A 111 -6.99 -19.62 -12.45
C LYS A 111 -7.29 -19.15 -11.04
N PHE A 112 -6.52 -18.19 -10.53
CA PHE A 112 -6.75 -17.60 -9.20
C PHE A 112 -8.09 -16.85 -9.11
N LEU A 113 -8.46 -16.14 -10.17
CA LEU A 113 -9.72 -15.41 -10.25
C LEU A 113 -10.92 -16.31 -10.53
N ASN A 114 -10.68 -17.52 -11.04
CA ASN A 114 -11.67 -18.43 -11.62
C ASN A 114 -12.38 -17.80 -12.83
N ILE A 115 -11.59 -17.24 -13.76
CA ILE A 115 -12.05 -16.58 -14.99
C ILE A 115 -11.53 -17.38 -16.20
N ASP A 116 -12.38 -17.55 -17.21
CA ASP A 116 -11.96 -18.05 -18.53
C ASP A 116 -11.42 -16.90 -19.38
N LEU A 117 -10.13 -16.98 -19.74
CA LEU A 117 -9.47 -15.96 -20.56
C LEU A 117 -10.10 -15.81 -21.96
N ASN A 118 -10.72 -16.87 -22.50
CA ASN A 118 -11.36 -16.83 -23.82
C ASN A 118 -12.65 -16.02 -23.82
N LEU A 119 -13.25 -15.83 -22.64
CA LEU A 119 -14.49 -15.06 -22.46
C LEU A 119 -14.21 -13.60 -22.09
N LEU A 120 -12.93 -13.19 -22.02
CA LEU A 120 -12.58 -11.80 -21.75
C LEU A 120 -13.01 -10.92 -22.92
N ASN A 121 -14.11 -10.22 -22.74
CA ASN A 121 -14.53 -9.18 -23.65
C ASN A 121 -13.82 -7.87 -23.25
N PRO A 122 -13.08 -7.23 -24.15
CA PRO A 122 -12.46 -5.93 -23.86
C PRO A 122 -13.47 -4.80 -23.59
N GLU A 123 -14.77 -5.01 -23.80
CA GLU A 123 -15.86 -4.06 -23.46
C GLU A 123 -16.64 -4.39 -22.18
N SER A 124 -16.36 -5.52 -21.50
CA SER A 124 -17.11 -5.86 -20.29
C SER A 124 -16.60 -5.09 -19.07
N GLU A 125 -17.52 -4.44 -18.34
CA GLU A 125 -17.24 -3.92 -16.99
C GLU A 125 -17.15 -5.04 -15.94
N GLU A 126 -17.68 -6.22 -16.27
CA GLU A 126 -17.53 -7.45 -15.48
C GLU A 126 -16.05 -7.84 -15.32
N GLY A 127 -15.72 -8.48 -14.19
CA GLY A 127 -14.38 -9.02 -13.94
C GLY A 127 -13.54 -8.29 -12.89
N THR A 128 -14.06 -7.25 -12.22
CA THR A 128 -13.40 -6.73 -11.02
C THR A 128 -13.68 -7.67 -9.84
N LYS A 129 -12.63 -8.31 -9.31
CA LYS A 129 -12.70 -9.14 -8.11
C LYS A 129 -11.99 -8.43 -6.97
N PHE A 130 -12.71 -8.26 -5.86
CA PHE A 130 -12.10 -7.85 -4.59
C PHE A 130 -11.31 -9.03 -4.03
N LEU A 131 -10.13 -8.73 -3.50
CA LEU A 131 -9.25 -9.71 -2.88
C LEU A 131 -9.42 -9.63 -1.37
N ASP A 132 -9.34 -10.79 -0.72
CA ASP A 132 -9.25 -10.82 0.73
C ASP A 132 -7.86 -10.34 1.18
N ASP A 133 -7.76 -9.76 2.37
CA ASP A 133 -6.49 -9.31 2.96
C ASP A 133 -5.46 -10.45 3.02
N SER A 134 -5.93 -11.70 3.11
CA SER A 134 -5.07 -12.89 3.13
C SER A 134 -4.40 -13.21 1.80
N ASN A 135 -4.90 -12.63 0.69
CA ASN A 135 -4.40 -12.78 -0.68
C ASN A 135 -3.51 -11.61 -1.12
N VAL A 136 -3.22 -10.66 -0.25
CA VAL A 136 -2.32 -9.55 -0.52
C VAL A 136 -1.27 -9.39 0.56
N SER A 137 -0.08 -8.94 0.17
CA SER A 137 0.98 -8.55 1.09
C SER A 137 1.60 -7.24 0.64
N LEU A 138 1.73 -6.30 1.56
CA LEU A 138 2.40 -5.02 1.33
C LEU A 138 3.89 -5.15 1.63
N GLU A 139 4.74 -4.75 0.68
CA GLU A 139 6.18 -4.58 0.89
C GLU A 139 6.54 -3.11 0.65
N ILE A 140 6.88 -2.40 1.73
CA ILE A 140 7.27 -1.00 1.65
C ILE A 140 8.77 -0.94 1.36
N LYS A 141 9.14 -0.20 0.31
CA LYS A 141 10.54 0.01 -0.07
C LYS A 141 11.11 1.27 0.58
N GLY A 142 10.34 2.35 0.59
CA GLY A 142 10.81 3.61 1.12
C GLY A 142 9.75 4.70 1.08
N PHE A 143 9.97 5.71 1.91
CA PHE A 143 9.15 6.91 2.01
C PHE A 143 9.83 7.93 2.92
N GLU A 144 9.41 9.18 2.82
CA GLU A 144 9.82 10.27 3.70
C GLU A 144 8.71 10.58 4.72
N LYS A 145 9.08 10.86 5.97
CA LYS A 145 8.17 11.34 7.02
C LYS A 145 8.41 12.82 7.27
N GLU A 146 7.37 13.64 7.21
CA GLU A 146 7.45 15.06 7.59
C GLU A 146 6.24 15.48 8.42
N ASP A 147 6.44 16.40 9.38
CA ASP A 147 5.36 17.05 10.10
C ASP A 147 4.48 17.88 9.16
N ILE A 148 3.16 17.76 9.28
CA ILE A 148 2.18 18.41 8.41
C ILE A 148 2.33 19.94 8.38
N ILE A 149 2.62 20.58 9.50
CA ILE A 149 2.78 22.04 9.55
C ILE A 149 4.03 22.45 8.77
N LYS A 150 5.12 21.69 8.91
CA LYS A 150 6.36 21.93 8.16
C LYS A 150 6.16 21.68 6.66
N PHE A 151 5.47 20.61 6.29
CA PHE A 151 5.14 20.29 4.90
C PHE A 151 4.32 21.40 4.23
N LEU A 152 3.23 21.84 4.87
CA LEU A 152 2.36 22.90 4.32
C LEU A 152 3.10 24.23 4.18
N LYS A 153 3.93 24.61 5.16
CA LYS A 153 4.76 25.83 5.07
C LYS A 153 5.72 25.85 3.88
N LYS A 154 6.18 24.69 3.40
CA LYS A 154 7.01 24.60 2.19
C LYS A 154 6.20 24.76 0.89
N LYS A 155 4.92 24.40 0.89
CA LYS A 155 4.05 24.43 -0.30
C LYS A 155 3.39 25.79 -0.58
N VAL A 156 3.25 26.62 0.45
CA VAL A 156 2.63 27.96 0.37
C VAL A 156 3.65 29.05 -0.02
N LYS A 157 4.94 28.71 -0.11
CA LYS A 157 5.98 29.58 -0.67
C LYS A 157 6.14 29.34 -2.16
#